data_AF-A0A9X8VEJ6-F1
#
_entry.id   AF-A0A9X8VEJ6-F1
#
_cell.length_a   1.000
_cell.length_b   1.000
_cell.length_c   1.000
_cell.angle_alpha   90.00
_cell.angle_beta   90.00
_cell.angle_gamma   90.00
#
_symmetry.space_group_name_H-M   'P 1'
#
loop_
_entity.id
_entity.type
_entity.pdbx_description
1 polymer ?
#
loop_
_entity_poly.entity_id
_entity_poly.type
_entity_poly.pdbx_seq_one_letter_code
_entity_poly.pdbx_strand_id
1 'polypeptide(L)'
;QKAAERVRDVAAELLDIYAQRAAKAGFAFKHNREQYQLFCQSFPFETTPDQEQAINAVLSDMCQPLAMDRLVCGDVGFGKTEVAMRA
;
A
#
# COMPACT_ATOMS: atom_id res chain seq x y z
N GLN A 1 -34.55 2.25 -4.93
CA GLN A 1 -34.03 3.38 -5.74
C GLN A 1 -32.91 4.13 -5.02
N LYS A 2 -33.15 4.77 -3.87
CA LYS A 2 -32.11 5.48 -3.09
C LYS A 2 -30.79 4.73 -2.86
N ALA A 3 -30.83 3.43 -2.57
CA ALA A 3 -29.61 2.64 -2.37
C ALA A 3 -28.78 2.47 -3.65
N ALA A 4 -29.43 2.22 -4.79
CA ALA A 4 -28.76 2.06 -6.08
C ALA A 4 -28.18 3.39 -6.59
N GLU A 5 -28.87 4.50 -6.34
CA GLU A 5 -28.37 5.86 -6.63
C GLU A 5 -27.12 6.15 -5.80
N ARG A 6 -27.16 5.93 -4.47
CA ARG A 6 -25.99 6.14 -3.61
C ARG A 6 -24.77 5.30 -3.99
N VAL A 7 -24.99 4.03 -4.36
CA VAL A 7 -23.89 3.16 -4.83
C VAL A 7 -23.26 3.71 -6.11
N ARG A 8 -24.08 4.23 -7.03
CA ARG A 8 -23.60 4.83 -8.28
C ARG A 8 -22.79 6.10 -8.01
N ASP A 9 -23.26 6.95 -7.11
CA ASP A 9 -22.58 8.21 -6.76
C ASP A 9 -21.19 7.93 -6.17
N VAL A 10 -21.11 7.00 -5.20
CA VAL A 10 -19.82 6.61 -4.59
C VAL A 10 -18.87 5.98 -5.61
N ALA A 11 -19.38 5.12 -6.51
CA ALA A 11 -18.55 4.52 -7.54
C ALA A 11 -17.97 5.57 -8.50
N ALA A 12 -18.78 6.56 -8.90
CA ALA A 12 -18.32 7.66 -9.75
C ALA A 12 -17.26 8.53 -9.05
N GLU A 13 -17.45 8.83 -7.77
CA GLU A 13 -16.50 9.60 -6.96
C GLU A 13 -15.16 8.87 -6.82
N LEU A 14 -15.18 7.57 -6.51
CA LEU A 14 -13.95 6.77 -6.43
C LEU A 14 -13.22 6.73 -7.78
N LEU A 15 -13.94 6.51 -8.88
CA LEU A 15 -13.34 6.50 -10.22
C LEU A 15 -12.66 7.83 -10.55
N ASP A 16 -13.30 8.96 -10.22
CA ASP A 16 -12.70 10.28 -10.43
C ASP A 16 -11.43 10.49 -9.58
N ILE A 17 -11.44 10.09 -8.31
CA ILE A 17 -10.25 10.15 -7.43
C ILE A 17 -9.10 9.33 -8.01
N TYR A 18 -9.35 8.09 -8.44
CA TYR A 18 -8.32 7.23 -9.03
C TYR A 18 -7.79 7.80 -10.36
N ALA A 19 -8.67 8.38 -11.20
CA ALA A 19 -8.26 9.01 -12.45
C ALA A 19 -7.38 10.24 -12.20
N GLN A 20 -7.76 11.10 -11.26
CA GLN A 20 -6.95 12.26 -10.87
C GLN A 20 -5.59 11.84 -10.28
N ARG A 21 -5.56 10.76 -9.49
CA ARG A 21 -4.32 10.22 -8.92
C ARG A 21 -3.40 9.66 -10.00
N ALA A 22 -3.95 8.97 -10.99
CA ALA A 22 -3.18 8.42 -12.11
C ALA A 22 -2.66 9.52 -13.06
N ALA A 23 -3.39 10.63 -13.19
CA ALA A 23 -3.01 11.75 -14.04
C ALA A 23 -1.90 12.64 -13.45
N LYS A 24 -1.80 12.70 -12.11
CA LYS A 24 -0.75 13.48 -11.43
C LYS A 24 0.52 12.65 -11.26
N ALA A 25 1.67 13.26 -11.56
CA ALA A 25 2.95 12.65 -11.25
C ALA A 25 3.13 12.51 -9.73
N GLY A 26 3.42 11.29 -9.27
CA GLY A 26 3.83 10.99 -7.91
C GLY A 26 5.35 11.04 -7.73
N PHE A 27 5.82 10.56 -6.59
CA PHE A 27 7.23 10.42 -6.30
C PHE A 27 7.61 8.93 -6.26
N ALA A 28 8.52 8.53 -7.14
CA ALA A 28 9.06 7.18 -7.17
C ALA A 28 10.24 7.06 -6.18
N PHE A 29 10.04 6.36 -5.07
CA PHE A 29 11.11 6.06 -4.13
C PHE A 29 12.13 5.10 -4.76
N LYS A 30 13.40 5.23 -4.34
CA LYS A 30 14.46 4.28 -4.73
C LYS A 30 14.61 3.23 -3.65
N HIS A 31 14.36 1.97 -4.00
CA HIS A 31 14.56 0.86 -3.09
C HIS A 31 16.03 0.40 -3.09
N ASN A 32 16.74 0.65 -1.99
CA ASN A 32 18.09 0.12 -1.78
C ASN A 32 18.00 -1.23 -1.05
N ARG A 33 18.31 -2.31 -1.76
CA ARG A 33 18.22 -3.68 -1.23
C ARG A 33 19.12 -3.94 -0.03
N GLU A 34 20.32 -3.36 -0.01
CA GLU A 34 21.28 -3.58 1.09
C GLU A 34 20.82 -2.90 2.38
N GLN A 35 20.42 -1.63 2.27
CA GLN A 35 19.87 -0.90 3.42
C GLN A 35 18.56 -1.52 3.93
N TYR A 36 17.72 -1.97 3.01
CA TYR A 36 16.49 -2.67 3.35
C TYR A 36 16.77 -3.99 4.08
N GLN A 37 17.75 -4.77 3.61
CA GLN A 37 18.12 -6.02 4.26
C GLN A 37 18.69 -5.78 5.66
N LEU A 38 19.51 -4.74 5.84
CA LEU A 38 20.00 -4.33 7.17
C LEU A 38 18.85 -3.90 8.09
N PHE A 39 17.87 -3.16 7.58
CA PHE A 39 16.66 -2.80 8.33
C PHE A 39 15.90 -4.07 8.76
N CYS A 40 15.67 -5.01 7.86
CA CYS A 40 14.98 -6.27 8.17
C CYS A 40 15.72 -7.10 9.24
N GLN A 41 17.05 -7.06 9.28
CA GLN A 41 17.84 -7.74 10.31
C GLN A 41 17.64 -7.15 11.71
N SER A 42 17.18 -5.90 11.83
CA SER A 42 16.86 -5.29 13.12
C SER A 42 15.57 -5.84 13.75
N PHE A 43 14.75 -6.55 12.98
CA PHE A 43 13.52 -7.19 13.43
C PHE A 43 13.60 -8.71 13.19
N PRO A 44 14.07 -9.50 14.18
CA PRO A 44 14.41 -10.91 14.00
C PRO A 44 13.18 -11.83 14.08
N PHE A 45 12.12 -11.50 13.34
CA PHE A 45 10.93 -12.32 13.20
C PHE A 45 10.72 -12.65 11.73
N GLU A 46 10.39 -13.91 11.45
CA GLU A 46 10.05 -14.35 10.10
C GLU A 46 8.67 -13.82 9.71
N THR A 47 8.58 -13.27 8.50
CA THR A 47 7.29 -12.82 7.96
C THR A 47 6.46 -13.99 7.47
N THR A 48 5.15 -13.95 7.71
CA THR A 48 4.23 -14.89 7.07
C THR A 48 4.07 -14.57 5.58
N PRO A 49 3.58 -15.51 4.74
CA PRO A 49 3.34 -15.26 3.32
C PRO A 49 2.43 -14.04 3.06
N ASP A 50 1.40 -13.84 3.88
CA ASP A 50 0.49 -12.70 3.74
C ASP A 50 1.18 -11.36 4.09
N GLN A 51 2.03 -11.36 5.12
CA GLN A 51 2.83 -10.18 5.48
C GLN A 51 3.82 -9.85 4.37
N GLU A 52 4.51 -10.85 3.82
CA GLU A 52 5.46 -10.66 2.73
C GLU A 52 4.77 -10.11 1.47
N GLN A 53 3.58 -10.62 1.12
CA GLN A 53 2.78 -10.06 0.03
C GLN A 53 2.40 -8.60 0.29
N ALA A 54 1.95 -8.27 1.49
CA ALA A 54 1.60 -6.89 1.85
C ALA A 54 2.81 -5.94 1.77
N ILE A 55 3.96 -6.35 2.31
CA ILE A 55 5.21 -5.59 2.26
C ILE A 55 5.64 -5.36 0.81
N ASN A 56 5.68 -6.42 0.00
CA ASN A 56 6.10 -6.31 -1.40
C ASN A 56 5.16 -5.43 -2.22
N ALA A 57 3.85 -5.49 -1.96
CA ALA A 57 2.87 -4.65 -2.63
C ALA A 57 3.04 -3.16 -2.27
N VAL A 58 3.26 -2.85 -0.98
CA VAL A 58 3.54 -1.47 -0.52
C VAL A 58 4.83 -0.94 -1.12
N LEU A 59 5.94 -1.70 -1.05
CA LEU A 59 7.21 -1.30 -1.62
C LEU A 59 7.13 -1.07 -3.14
N SER A 60 6.43 -1.96 -3.85
CA SER A 60 6.21 -1.82 -5.30
C SER A 60 5.45 -0.53 -5.63
N ASP A 61 4.37 -0.24 -4.91
CA ASP A 61 3.57 0.96 -5.14
C ASP A 61 4.37 2.24 -4.83
N MET A 62 5.19 2.24 -3.77
CA MET A 62 6.06 3.38 -3.43
C MET A 62 7.18 3.61 -4.43
N CYS A 63 7.65 2.57 -5.14
CA CYS A 63 8.67 2.72 -6.16
C CYS A 63 8.13 3.22 -7.50
N GLN A 64 6.80 3.34 -7.67
CA GLN A 64 6.18 3.83 -8.89
C GLN A 64 6.07 5.36 -8.88
N PRO A 65 6.05 6.01 -10.07
CA PRO A 65 5.83 7.46 -10.18
C PRO A 65 4.36 7.87 -10.00
N LEU A 66 3.60 7.10 -9.21
CA LEU A 66 2.19 7.30 -8.92
C LEU A 66 2.03 7.44 -7.40
N ALA A 67 1.16 8.32 -6.93
CA ALA A 67 0.89 8.40 -5.50
C ALA A 67 0.22 7.09 -5.03
N MET A 68 0.83 6.42 -4.04
CA MET A 68 0.29 5.19 -3.44
C MET A 68 -0.96 5.51 -2.60
N ASP A 69 -1.96 4.65 -2.71
CA ASP A 69 -3.18 4.67 -1.89
C ASP A 69 -3.63 3.21 -1.71
N ARG A 70 -3.07 2.56 -0.68
CA ARG A 70 -3.25 1.13 -0.39
C ARG A 70 -3.79 0.96 1.02
N LEU A 71 -4.81 0.12 1.14
CA LEU A 71 -5.34 -0.33 2.43
C LEU A 71 -4.79 -1.73 2.75
N VAL A 72 -4.17 -1.86 3.93
CA VAL A 72 -3.72 -3.15 4.48
C VAL A 72 -4.66 -3.54 5.62
N CYS A 73 -5.48 -4.55 5.40
CA CYS A 73 -6.41 -5.08 6.41
C CYS A 73 -5.80 -6.31 7.12
N GLY A 74 -6.09 -6.46 8.41
CA GLY A 74 -5.70 -7.64 9.19
C GLY A 74 -6.03 -7.47 10.66
N ASP A 75 -6.09 -8.56 11.42
CA ASP A 75 -6.43 -8.53 12.85
C ASP A 75 -5.32 -7.93 13.72
N VAL A 76 -5.65 -7.65 14.98
CA VAL A 76 -4.64 -7.22 15.97
C VAL A 76 -3.58 -8.30 16.10
N GLY A 77 -2.31 -7.92 16.07
CA GLY A 77 -1.18 -8.86 16.15
C GLY A 77 -0.68 -9.42 14.82
N PHE A 78 -1.36 -9.19 13.68
CA PHE A 78 -0.92 -9.67 12.35
C PHE A 78 0.28 -8.92 11.75
N GLY A 79 0.99 -8.09 12.53
CA GLY A 79 2.21 -7.43 12.06
C GLY A 79 2.01 -6.27 11.09
N LYS A 80 0.83 -5.63 11.06
CA LYS A 80 0.59 -4.42 10.22
C LYS A 80 1.59 -3.28 10.49
N THR A 81 2.05 -3.16 11.74
CA THR A 81 3.10 -2.20 12.12
C THR A 81 4.38 -2.45 11.33
N GLU A 82 4.76 -3.70 11.13
CA GLU A 82 5.98 -4.05 10.39
C GLU A 82 5.84 -3.70 8.90
N VAL A 83 4.65 -3.88 8.33
CA VAL A 83 4.35 -3.44 6.94
C VAL A 83 4.54 -1.94 6.81
N ALA A 84 4.05 -1.15 7.77
CA ALA A 84 4.19 0.31 7.76
C ALA A 84 5.63 0.77 8.05
N MET A 85 6.37 0.06 8.90
CA MET A 85 7.77 0.39 9.23
C MET A 85 8.73 0.13 8.06
N ARG A 86 8.38 -0.80 7.16
CA ARG A 86 9.16 -1.15 5.96
C ARG A 86 8.83 -0.33 4.72
N ALA A 87 7.74 0.44 4.76
CA ALA A 87 7.26 1.29 3.67
C ALA A 87 8.19 2.50 3.49
#